data_AF-A0AA40BYH6-F1
#
_entry.id   AF-A0AA40BYH6-F1
#
_cell.length_a   1.000
_cell.length_b   1.000
_cell.length_c   1.000
_cell.angle_alpha   90.00
_cell.angle_beta   90.00
_cell.angle_gamma   90.00
#
_symmetry.space_group_name_H-M   'P 1'
#
loop_
_entity.id
_entity.type
_entity.pdbx_description
1 polymer ?
#
loop_
_entity_poly.entity_id
_entity_poly.type
_entity_poly.pdbx_seq_one_letter_code
_entity_poly.pdbx_strand_id
1 'polypeptide(L)'
;MSSLPFDLSSTGDWLSGSGPSPPLRSSSSQSSRPSTEDQQLQHFLGTNWSTYMSAQHTSREVDNLKRSIDHQISHTNASIASLQRDLTRHQELVINSDIESKARCERVAAGVIEIKAFQTNIPSLQLDIAKHKEQTLKTTSELTEKLTIVQQGLNGLRDNASRDLGLAHDQYCPALEKIEFLQGELKELREEKAVLGRKMAALQIELGAVAHTQARQELQIPTDMIGFLGQILSRREELMRLLDKPSMTQPGTNPVPEQQLQNTIPVTTGARTIPGKNLQNTITVATSNSPTLELKRHDEVAPLSTSIVRRTLPATNHQISDLFNMFRRRYMTNPPRSDVAFIWEFLGSIKTTGLSEHIQESLMTIIPDLVAKKRDLRPRTDKQHILLSPRLTWPVFQRALKKVSLRSIKDH
;
A
#
# COMPACT_ATOMS: atom_id res chain seq x y z
N MET A 1 11.65 28.91 43.80
CA MET A 1 12.45 29.93 44.52
C MET A 1 12.26 31.23 43.76
N SER A 2 11.33 32.07 44.21
CA SER A 2 11.01 33.35 43.58
C SER A 2 10.92 34.38 44.70
N SER A 3 11.95 35.21 44.81
CA SER A 3 12.06 36.29 45.78
C SER A 3 11.18 37.46 45.34
N LEU A 4 10.30 37.93 46.22
CA LEU A 4 9.61 39.22 46.06
C LEU A 4 10.22 40.22 47.05
N PRO A 5 10.51 41.47 46.63
CA PRO A 5 10.90 42.54 47.54
C PRO A 5 9.63 43.22 48.08
N PHE A 6 9.57 43.37 49.40
CA PHE A 6 8.51 44.15 50.06
C PHE A 6 9.07 45.55 50.32
N ASP A 7 8.63 46.50 49.50
CA ASP A 7 8.91 47.94 49.64
C ASP A 7 7.80 48.55 50.52
N LEU A 8 8.16 49.06 51.70
CA LEU A 8 7.27 49.90 52.51
C LEU A 8 7.94 51.26 52.71
N SER A 9 7.76 52.09 51.69
CA SER A 9 7.95 53.54 51.76
C SER A 9 6.57 54.19 51.85
N SER A 10 6.17 54.63 53.04
CA SER A 10 5.05 55.58 53.22
C SER A 10 5.37 56.42 54.46
N THR A 11 6.06 57.57 54.31
CA THR A 11 5.46 58.92 54.31
C THR A 11 4.40 59.03 55.43
N GLY A 12 4.64 59.75 56.52
CA GLY A 12 5.10 61.14 56.59
C GLY A 12 3.87 62.03 56.79
N ASP A 13 4.00 63.03 57.66
CA ASP A 13 3.04 64.13 57.91
C ASP A 13 1.90 63.90 58.91
N TRP A 14 2.17 64.23 60.18
CA TRP A 14 1.26 65.05 61.02
C TRP A 14 2.09 65.91 61.98
N LEU A 15 2.67 66.98 61.46
CA LEU A 15 3.15 68.14 62.23
C LEU A 15 2.15 69.28 62.09
N SER A 16 2.06 70.09 63.14
CA SER A 16 1.53 71.45 63.19
C SER A 16 0.01 71.64 63.28
N GLY A 17 -0.44 71.90 64.50
CA GLY A 17 -1.70 72.57 64.83
C GLY A 17 -1.51 73.53 66.00
N SER A 18 -0.56 74.46 65.87
CA SER A 18 -0.32 75.56 66.80
C SER A 18 -1.52 76.52 66.79
N GLY A 19 -2.38 76.43 67.81
CA GLY A 19 -3.49 77.37 68.02
C GLY A 19 -3.08 78.55 68.92
N PRO A 20 -3.42 79.80 68.56
CA PRO A 20 -2.81 81.01 69.11
C PRO A 20 -3.33 81.40 70.50
N SER A 21 -2.40 81.85 71.34
CA SER A 21 -2.66 82.49 72.63
C SER A 21 -3.41 83.82 72.46
N PRO A 22 -4.42 84.14 73.28
CA PRO A 22 -5.00 85.47 73.34
C PRO A 22 -4.22 86.41 74.30
N PRO A 23 -4.24 87.73 74.06
CA PRO A 23 -3.38 88.69 74.76
C PRO A 23 -3.98 89.21 76.08
N LEU A 24 -3.03 89.57 76.96
CA LEU A 24 -3.07 90.51 78.09
C LEU A 24 -4.35 91.34 78.31
N ARG A 25 -4.84 91.32 79.56
CA ARG A 25 -5.47 92.49 80.16
C ARG A 25 -5.02 92.66 81.61
N SER A 26 -3.95 93.44 81.76
CA SER A 26 -3.51 94.04 83.01
C SER A 26 -4.60 94.99 83.52
N SER A 27 -5.19 94.68 84.67
CA SER A 27 -6.00 95.63 85.44
C SER A 27 -5.36 95.72 86.82
N SER A 28 -4.60 96.79 86.99
CA SER A 28 -4.08 97.26 88.26
C SER A 28 -5.23 97.72 89.14
N SER A 29 -5.44 97.06 90.27
CA SER A 29 -6.25 97.57 91.36
C SER A 29 -5.36 97.73 92.59
N GLN A 30 -5.32 98.97 93.07
CA GLN A 30 -4.68 99.45 94.28
C GLN A 30 -4.96 98.49 95.46
N SER A 31 -3.90 97.98 96.08
CA SER A 31 -3.39 98.50 97.36
C SER A 31 -4.46 98.57 98.46
N SER A 32 -4.81 97.40 98.97
CA SER A 32 -5.10 97.21 100.39
C SER A 32 -3.99 96.32 100.91
N ARG A 33 -3.20 96.82 101.85
CA ARG A 33 -2.10 96.09 102.50
C ARG A 33 -2.73 94.84 103.14
N PRO A 34 -2.51 93.63 102.60
CA PRO A 34 -3.06 92.43 103.21
C PRO A 34 -2.36 92.24 104.55
N SER A 35 -3.13 91.84 105.56
CA SER A 35 -2.52 91.29 106.77
C SER A 35 -1.66 90.09 106.33
N THR A 36 -0.57 89.81 107.04
CA THR A 36 0.34 88.69 106.76
C THR A 36 -0.37 87.33 106.66
N GLU A 37 -1.60 87.22 107.16
CA GLU A 37 -2.44 86.03 107.13
C GLU A 37 -3.15 85.82 105.76
N ASP A 38 -3.60 86.89 105.09
CA ASP A 38 -4.30 86.79 103.80
C ASP A 38 -3.36 86.37 102.65
N GLN A 39 -2.10 86.80 102.70
CA GLN A 39 -1.08 86.35 101.74
C GLN A 39 -0.72 84.87 101.93
N GLN A 40 -0.72 84.39 103.17
CA GLN A 40 -0.50 82.97 103.45
C GLN A 40 -1.65 82.12 102.91
N LEU A 41 -2.91 82.53 103.10
CA LEU A 41 -4.07 81.82 102.57
C LEU A 41 -4.08 81.79 101.03
N GLN A 42 -3.78 82.89 100.36
CA GLN A 42 -3.65 82.94 98.90
C GLN A 42 -2.52 82.05 98.38
N HIS A 43 -1.38 82.02 99.08
CA HIS A 43 -0.27 81.13 98.73
C HIS A 43 -0.64 79.65 98.96
N PHE A 44 -1.30 79.31 100.07
CA PHE A 44 -1.78 77.95 100.34
C PHE A 44 -2.82 77.50 99.32
N LEU A 45 -3.80 78.34 99.00
CA LEU A 45 -4.80 78.03 97.97
C LEU A 45 -4.16 77.91 96.60
N GLY A 46 -3.26 78.81 96.21
CA GLY A 46 -2.53 78.72 94.94
C GLY A 46 -1.67 77.46 94.83
N THR A 47 -0.99 77.08 95.91
CA THR A 47 -0.17 75.85 95.96
C THR A 47 -1.05 74.60 95.91
N ASN A 48 -2.16 74.58 96.65
CA ASN A 48 -3.10 73.46 96.64
C ASN A 48 -3.79 73.32 95.27
N TRP A 49 -4.17 74.42 94.63
CA TRP A 49 -4.75 74.42 93.29
C TRP A 49 -3.73 74.00 92.23
N SER A 50 -2.49 74.50 92.29
CA SER A 50 -1.41 74.04 91.41
C SER A 50 -1.17 72.55 91.58
N THR A 51 -1.12 72.06 92.82
CA THR A 51 -0.93 70.63 93.13
C THR A 51 -2.10 69.80 92.60
N TYR A 52 -3.34 70.25 92.80
CA TYR A 52 -4.53 69.59 92.27
C TYR A 52 -4.53 69.54 90.74
N MET A 53 -4.22 70.65 90.07
CA MET A 53 -4.16 70.72 88.60
C MET A 53 -3.02 69.85 88.04
N SER A 54 -1.86 69.84 88.69
CA SER A 54 -0.76 68.93 88.35
C SER A 54 -1.18 67.47 88.52
N ALA A 55 -1.89 67.11 89.60
CA ALA A 55 -2.41 65.75 89.80
C ALA A 55 -3.47 65.34 88.76
N GLN A 56 -4.34 66.27 88.34
CA GLN A 56 -5.29 66.03 87.26
C GLN A 56 -4.60 65.85 85.90
N HIS A 57 -3.56 66.63 85.63
CA HIS A 57 -2.74 66.48 84.43
C HIS A 57 -2.07 65.11 84.39
N THR A 58 -1.37 64.73 85.46
CA THR A 58 -0.71 63.42 85.53
C THR A 58 -1.70 62.27 85.43
N SER A 59 -2.89 62.37 86.04
CA SER A 59 -3.96 61.37 85.87
C SER A 59 -4.37 61.20 84.41
N ARG A 60 -4.56 62.31 83.67
CA ARG A 60 -4.91 62.26 82.24
C ARG A 60 -3.77 61.70 81.38
N GLU A 61 -2.53 62.02 81.71
CA GLU A 61 -1.35 61.45 81.05
C GLU A 61 -1.25 59.95 81.28
N VAL A 62 -1.49 59.48 82.51
CA VAL A 62 -1.55 58.05 82.84
C VAL A 62 -2.67 57.36 82.07
N ASP A 63 -3.87 57.96 81.99
CA ASP A 63 -5.00 57.41 81.23
C ASP A 63 -4.73 57.38 79.71
N ASN A 64 -4.07 58.42 79.18
CA ASN A 64 -3.64 58.48 77.78
C ASN A 64 -2.60 57.40 77.49
N LEU A 65 -1.59 57.26 78.36
CA LEU A 65 -0.54 56.25 78.23
C LEU A 65 -1.13 54.84 78.33
N LYS A 66 -2.04 54.60 79.28
CA LYS A 66 -2.75 53.34 79.41
C LYS A 66 -3.53 52.99 78.14
N ARG A 67 -4.31 53.94 77.59
CA ARG A 67 -5.03 53.74 76.33
C ARG A 67 -4.08 53.48 75.16
N SER A 68 -2.93 54.14 75.11
CA SER A 68 -1.91 53.91 74.09
C SER A 68 -1.30 52.51 74.20
N ILE A 69 -0.99 52.05 75.42
CA ILE A 69 -0.48 50.71 75.69
C ILE A 69 -1.54 49.66 75.32
N ASP A 70 -2.80 49.83 75.74
CA ASP A 70 -3.90 48.93 75.42
C ASP A 70 -4.11 48.83 73.89
N HIS A 71 -3.99 49.95 73.18
CA HIS A 71 -4.04 49.98 71.73
C HIS A 71 -2.87 49.22 71.09
N GLN A 72 -1.63 49.42 71.56
CA GLN A 72 -0.47 48.68 71.07
C GLN A 72 -0.54 47.18 71.37
N ILE A 73 -1.07 46.79 72.53
CA ILE A 73 -1.32 45.39 72.87
C ILE A 73 -2.35 44.79 71.91
N SER A 74 -3.47 45.49 71.67
CA SER A 74 -4.51 45.06 70.73
C SER A 74 -3.95 44.89 69.30
N HIS A 75 -3.20 45.87 68.83
CA HIS A 75 -2.54 45.84 67.52
C HIS A 75 -1.55 44.67 67.42
N THR A 76 -0.71 44.47 68.44
CA THR A 76 0.26 43.38 68.47
C THR A 76 -0.42 42.02 68.49
N ASN A 77 -1.50 41.86 69.26
CA ASN A 77 -2.30 40.63 69.28
C ASN A 77 -2.96 40.34 67.94
N ALA A 78 -3.49 41.37 67.26
CA ALA A 78 -4.04 41.23 65.91
C ALA A 78 -2.96 40.81 64.90
N SER A 79 -1.75 41.39 65.00
CA SER A 79 -0.60 41.01 64.17
C SER A 79 -0.16 39.57 64.44
N ILE A 80 -0.07 39.14 65.70
CA ILE A 80 0.27 37.75 66.08
C ILE A 80 -0.78 36.79 65.51
N ALA A 81 -2.07 37.09 65.68
CA ALA A 81 -3.14 36.26 65.13
C ALA A 81 -3.11 36.20 63.60
N SER A 82 -2.70 37.28 62.93
CA SER A 82 -2.50 37.27 61.47
C SER A 82 -1.34 36.38 61.05
N LEU A 83 -0.18 36.52 61.70
CA LEU A 83 0.99 35.69 61.43
C LEU A 83 0.71 34.21 61.70
N GLN A 84 -0.07 33.88 62.73
CA GLN A 84 -0.49 32.51 63.00
C GLN A 84 -1.37 31.95 61.87
N ARG A 85 -2.33 32.74 61.37
CA ARG A 85 -3.17 32.34 60.21
C ARG A 85 -2.34 32.16 58.94
N ASP A 86 -1.38 33.04 58.70
CA ASP A 86 -0.49 32.94 57.53
C ASP A 86 0.43 31.72 57.64
N LEU A 87 0.94 31.43 58.85
CA LEU A 87 1.74 30.24 59.12
C LEU A 87 0.94 28.95 58.88
N THR A 88 -0.30 28.85 59.39
CA THR A 88 -1.15 27.65 59.16
C THR A 88 -1.46 27.48 57.67
N ARG A 89 -1.76 28.57 56.96
CA ARG A 89 -1.99 28.54 55.51
C ARG A 89 -0.75 28.08 54.75
N HIS A 90 0.43 28.55 55.13
CA HIS A 90 1.68 28.12 54.50
C HIS A 90 1.97 26.64 54.80
N GLN A 91 1.71 26.17 56.02
CA GLN A 91 1.84 24.75 56.37
C GLN A 91 0.92 23.87 55.53
N GLU A 92 -0.35 24.26 55.35
CA GLU A 92 -1.29 23.55 54.47
C GLU A 92 -0.81 23.51 53.02
N LEU A 93 -0.29 24.61 52.49
CA LEU A 93 0.28 24.65 51.14
C LEU A 93 1.48 23.72 50.97
N VAL A 94 2.38 23.66 51.97
CA VAL A 94 3.53 22.76 51.95
C VAL A 94 3.08 21.30 52.02
N ILE A 95 2.14 20.98 52.90
CA ILE A 95 1.58 19.61 53.02
C ILE A 95 0.92 19.19 51.70
N ASN A 96 0.10 20.05 51.10
CA ASN A 96 -0.55 19.77 49.82
C ASN A 96 0.47 19.59 48.69
N SER A 97 1.51 20.43 48.64
CA SER A 97 2.61 20.31 47.68
C SER A 97 3.38 19.00 47.87
N ASP A 98 3.62 18.58 49.11
CA ASP A 98 4.31 17.33 49.43
C ASP A 98 3.48 16.12 48.95
N ILE A 99 2.19 16.08 49.28
CA ILE A 99 1.25 15.04 48.82
C ILE A 99 1.22 14.97 47.29
N GLU A 100 1.12 16.11 46.61
CA GLU A 100 1.10 16.14 45.14
C GLU A 100 2.43 15.64 44.55
N SER A 101 3.56 16.03 45.15
CA SER A 101 4.88 15.57 44.72
C SER A 101 5.06 14.06 44.91
N LYS A 102 4.58 13.51 46.02
CA LYS A 102 4.59 12.07 46.30
C LYS A 102 3.73 11.30 45.30
N ALA A 103 2.52 11.78 45.01
CA ALA A 103 1.64 11.19 44.01
C ALA A 103 2.24 11.26 42.59
N ARG A 104 3.04 12.29 42.26
CA ARG A 104 3.82 12.33 41.02
C ARG A 104 4.91 11.26 41.00
N CYS A 105 5.69 11.13 42.08
CA CYS A 105 6.74 10.12 42.20
C CYS A 105 6.19 8.69 42.08
N GLU A 106 5.05 8.38 42.72
CA GLU A 106 4.39 7.08 42.64
C GLU A 106 3.93 6.75 41.21
N ARG A 107 3.36 7.72 40.48
CA ARG A 107 3.00 7.55 39.06
C ARG A 107 4.22 7.29 38.19
N VAL A 108 5.32 8.00 38.41
CA VAL A 108 6.58 7.77 37.68
C VAL A 108 7.13 6.37 37.99
N ALA A 109 7.11 5.95 39.26
CA ALA A 109 7.56 4.62 39.66
C ALA A 109 6.73 3.50 39.00
N ALA A 110 5.40 3.65 38.96
CA ALA A 110 4.52 2.72 38.25
C ALA A 110 4.86 2.64 36.75
N GLY A 111 5.06 3.80 36.09
CA GLY A 111 5.48 3.83 34.69
C GLY A 111 6.83 3.16 34.43
N VAL A 112 7.79 3.28 35.34
CA VAL A 112 9.09 2.57 35.24
C VAL A 112 8.92 1.05 35.35
N ILE A 113 8.00 0.56 36.19
CA ILE A 113 7.69 -0.87 36.29
C ILE A 113 7.09 -1.39 34.99
N GLU A 114 6.15 -0.67 34.38
CA GLU A 114 5.57 -1.02 33.08
C GLU A 114 6.64 -1.07 31.97
N ILE A 115 7.52 -0.06 31.91
CA ILE A 115 8.63 -0.04 30.95
C ILE A 115 9.55 -1.26 31.13
N LYS A 116 9.85 -1.65 32.37
CA LYS A 116 10.62 -2.87 32.64
C LYS A 116 9.89 -4.13 32.18
N ALA A 117 8.57 -4.22 32.38
CA ALA A 117 7.77 -5.35 31.89
C ALA A 117 7.78 -5.42 30.35
N PHE A 118 7.70 -4.28 29.66
CA PHE A 118 7.88 -4.23 28.20
C PHE A 118 9.28 -4.67 27.80
N GLN A 119 10.32 -4.23 28.52
CA GLN A 119 11.70 -4.62 28.25
C GLN A 119 11.92 -6.13 28.38
N THR A 120 11.26 -6.78 29.34
CA THR A 120 11.32 -8.25 29.47
C THR A 120 10.59 -9.01 28.36
N ASN A 121 9.66 -8.37 27.65
CA ASN A 121 8.93 -8.98 26.53
C ASN A 121 9.64 -8.81 25.17
N ILE A 122 10.63 -7.92 25.07
CA ILE A 122 11.38 -7.71 23.82
C ILE A 122 12.13 -8.99 23.38
N PRO A 123 12.82 -9.74 24.26
CA PRO A 123 13.52 -10.95 23.86
C PRO A 123 12.61 -12.07 23.33
N SER A 124 11.41 -12.25 23.90
CA SER A 124 10.46 -13.25 23.39
C SER A 124 9.93 -12.88 22.01
N LEU A 125 9.61 -11.59 21.79
CA LEU A 125 9.25 -11.09 20.46
C LEU A 125 10.40 -11.24 19.46
N GLN A 126 11.65 -11.01 19.86
CA GLN A 126 12.81 -11.23 19.01
C GLN A 126 12.98 -12.71 18.64
N LEU A 127 12.73 -13.63 19.58
CA LEU A 127 12.74 -15.07 19.35
C LEU A 127 11.65 -15.48 18.35
N ASP A 128 10.44 -14.97 18.50
CA ASP A 128 9.32 -15.23 17.59
C ASP A 128 9.61 -14.72 16.17
N ILE A 129 10.21 -13.54 16.05
CA ILE A 129 10.66 -12.99 14.75
C ILE A 129 11.73 -13.89 14.13
N ALA A 130 12.70 -14.37 14.91
CA ALA A 130 13.75 -15.26 14.43
C ALA A 130 13.16 -16.60 13.93
N LYS A 131 12.24 -17.19 14.69
CA LYS A 131 11.54 -18.44 14.32
C LYS A 131 10.71 -18.26 13.05
N HIS A 132 9.95 -17.17 12.94
CA HIS A 132 9.18 -16.89 11.73
C HIS A 132 10.08 -16.67 10.52
N LYS A 133 11.22 -15.99 10.69
CA LYS A 133 12.22 -15.81 9.62
C LYS A 133 12.77 -17.14 9.14
N GLU A 134 13.14 -18.04 10.06
CA GLU A 134 13.61 -19.38 9.73
C GLU A 134 12.54 -20.19 8.97
N GLN A 135 11.30 -20.18 9.45
CA GLN A 135 10.19 -20.85 8.77
C GLN A 135 9.95 -20.30 7.36
N THR A 136 10.04 -18.98 7.19
CA THR A 136 9.90 -18.32 5.88
C THR A 136 11.05 -18.69 4.94
N LEU A 137 12.28 -18.81 5.45
CA LEU A 137 13.42 -19.26 4.65
C LEU A 137 13.24 -20.71 4.21
N LYS A 138 12.76 -21.59 5.09
CA LYS A 138 12.46 -22.99 4.77
C LYS A 138 11.39 -23.14 3.69
N THR A 139 10.27 -22.42 3.81
CA THR A 139 9.22 -22.46 2.78
C THR A 139 9.70 -21.88 1.45
N THR A 140 10.53 -20.83 1.50
CA THR A 140 11.13 -20.24 0.30
C THR A 140 12.09 -21.23 -0.38
N SER A 141 12.92 -21.97 0.37
CA SER A 141 13.80 -22.99 -0.20
C SER A 141 13.01 -24.15 -0.82
N GLU A 142 11.97 -24.64 -0.15
CA GLU A 142 11.08 -25.69 -0.68
C GLU A 142 10.38 -25.26 -1.98
N LEU A 143 9.91 -24.02 -2.05
CA LEU A 143 9.30 -23.47 -3.28
C LEU A 143 10.33 -23.31 -4.39
N THR A 144 11.56 -22.92 -4.06
CA THR A 144 12.65 -22.79 -5.04
C THR A 144 13.01 -24.15 -5.62
N GLU A 145 13.10 -25.19 -4.79
CA GLU A 145 13.33 -26.57 -5.23
C GLU A 145 12.19 -27.09 -6.13
N LYS A 146 10.94 -26.83 -5.76
CA LYS A 146 9.80 -27.20 -6.64
C LYS A 146 9.85 -26.48 -7.98
N LEU A 147 10.26 -25.20 -7.98
CA LEU A 147 10.41 -24.41 -9.21
C LEU A 147 11.51 -24.99 -10.11
N THR A 148 12.64 -25.41 -9.56
CA THR A 148 13.72 -26.01 -10.36
C THR A 148 13.31 -27.35 -10.96
N ILE A 149 12.58 -28.19 -10.22
CA ILE A 149 12.03 -29.45 -10.73
C ILE A 149 11.07 -29.20 -11.90
N VAL A 150 10.13 -28.26 -11.75
CA VAL A 150 9.18 -27.91 -12.83
C VAL A 150 9.91 -27.33 -14.04
N GLN A 151 10.92 -26.46 -13.83
CA GLN A 151 11.73 -25.90 -14.91
C GLN A 151 12.49 -26.98 -15.68
N GLN A 152 13.07 -27.97 -14.98
CA GLN A 152 13.73 -29.12 -15.60
C GLN A 152 12.74 -29.96 -16.40
N GLY A 153 11.54 -30.22 -15.86
CA GLY A 153 10.48 -30.93 -16.58
C GLY A 153 10.04 -30.23 -17.86
N LEU A 154 9.86 -28.90 -17.81
CA LEU A 154 9.52 -28.09 -19.00
C LEU A 154 10.64 -28.09 -20.04
N ASN A 155 11.90 -28.00 -19.62
CA ASN A 155 13.04 -28.11 -20.53
C ASN A 155 13.07 -29.50 -21.20
N GLY A 156 12.87 -30.58 -20.44
CA GLY A 156 12.81 -31.94 -20.98
C GLY A 156 11.67 -32.13 -21.99
N LEU A 157 10.48 -31.60 -21.70
CA LEU A 157 9.34 -31.58 -22.61
C LEU A 157 9.64 -30.81 -23.90
N ARG A 158 10.26 -29.63 -23.78
CA ARG A 158 10.66 -28.82 -24.93
C ARG A 158 11.68 -29.55 -25.81
N ASP A 159 12.69 -30.15 -25.20
CA ASP A 159 13.75 -30.84 -25.93
C ASP A 159 13.21 -32.11 -26.61
N ASN A 160 12.27 -32.82 -25.98
CA ASN A 160 11.56 -33.94 -26.59
C ASN A 160 10.68 -33.48 -27.75
N ALA A 161 9.87 -32.44 -27.57
CA ALA A 161 9.03 -31.89 -28.64
C ALA A 161 9.86 -31.39 -29.83
N SER A 162 11.01 -30.75 -29.59
CA SER A 162 11.93 -30.34 -30.65
C SER A 162 12.51 -31.53 -31.41
N ARG A 163 12.83 -32.62 -30.71
CA ARG A 163 13.33 -33.86 -31.33
C ARG A 163 12.25 -34.53 -32.16
N ASP A 164 11.04 -34.68 -31.62
CA ASP A 164 9.92 -35.31 -32.30
C ASP A 164 9.51 -34.51 -33.54
N LEU A 165 9.52 -33.18 -33.45
CA LEU A 165 9.28 -32.30 -34.60
C LEU A 165 10.39 -32.44 -35.65
N GLY A 166 11.65 -32.54 -35.24
CA GLY A 166 12.79 -32.81 -36.13
C GLY A 166 12.64 -34.15 -36.87
N LEU A 167 12.31 -35.22 -36.14
CA LEU A 167 12.06 -36.54 -36.74
C LEU A 167 10.88 -36.53 -37.71
N ALA A 168 9.80 -35.81 -37.37
CA ALA A 168 8.67 -35.64 -38.28
C ALA A 168 9.08 -34.87 -39.53
N HIS A 169 9.83 -33.78 -39.39
CA HIS A 169 10.34 -33.00 -40.51
C HIS A 169 11.23 -33.84 -41.44
N ASP A 170 12.17 -34.61 -40.88
CA ASP A 170 13.05 -35.52 -41.61
C ASP A 170 12.28 -36.62 -42.37
N GLN A 171 11.09 -37.02 -41.88
CA GLN A 171 10.21 -37.96 -42.58
C GLN A 171 9.38 -37.29 -43.69
N TYR A 172 8.85 -36.09 -43.44
CA TYR A 172 7.96 -35.42 -44.38
C TYR A 172 8.70 -34.73 -45.54
N CYS A 173 9.91 -34.20 -45.34
CA CYS A 173 10.68 -33.53 -46.40
C CYS A 173 10.99 -34.46 -47.60
N PRO A 174 11.57 -35.66 -47.41
CA PRO A 174 11.83 -36.58 -48.53
C PRO A 174 10.54 -37.07 -49.20
N ALA A 175 9.47 -37.23 -48.42
CA ALA A 175 8.16 -37.59 -48.97
C ALA A 175 7.60 -36.48 -49.88
N LEU A 176 7.76 -35.21 -49.50
CA LEU A 176 7.40 -34.06 -50.32
C LEU A 176 8.27 -33.96 -51.58
N GLU A 177 9.59 -34.12 -51.47
CA GLU A 177 10.51 -34.15 -52.62
C GLU A 177 10.12 -35.26 -53.61
N LYS A 178 9.76 -36.45 -53.10
CA LYS A 178 9.28 -37.55 -53.94
C LYS A 178 7.97 -37.21 -54.65
N ILE A 179 7.04 -36.51 -53.98
CA ILE A 179 5.80 -36.05 -54.60
C ILE A 179 6.10 -35.04 -55.72
N GLU A 180 7.00 -34.09 -55.49
CA GLU A 180 7.42 -33.11 -56.51
C GLU A 180 8.06 -33.81 -57.72
N PHE A 181 8.93 -34.78 -57.49
CA PHE A 181 9.54 -35.60 -58.55
C PHE A 181 8.47 -36.33 -59.38
N LEU A 182 7.54 -37.04 -58.71
CA LEU A 182 6.46 -37.77 -59.39
C LEU A 182 5.51 -36.85 -60.15
N GLN A 183 5.27 -35.62 -59.66
CA GLN A 183 4.52 -34.60 -60.39
C GLN A 183 5.26 -34.15 -61.66
N GLY A 184 6.59 -34.04 -61.61
CA GLY A 184 7.45 -33.79 -62.76
C GLY A 184 7.34 -34.88 -63.83
N GLU A 185 7.50 -36.15 -63.45
CA GLU A 185 7.34 -37.29 -64.36
C GLU A 185 5.94 -37.34 -64.98
N LEU A 186 4.89 -37.11 -64.19
CA LEU A 186 3.51 -37.05 -64.70
C LEU A 186 3.32 -35.93 -65.74
N LYS A 187 4.02 -34.82 -65.59
CA LYS A 187 3.97 -33.71 -66.56
C LYS A 187 4.67 -34.10 -67.86
N GLU A 188 5.86 -34.68 -67.78
CA GLU A 188 6.62 -35.17 -68.95
C GLU A 188 5.82 -36.22 -69.73
N LEU A 189 5.26 -37.22 -69.04
CA LEU A 189 4.41 -38.25 -69.65
C LEU A 189 3.17 -37.66 -70.34
N ARG A 190 2.57 -36.59 -69.80
CA ARG A 190 1.47 -35.89 -70.46
C ARG A 190 1.92 -35.17 -71.73
N GLU A 191 3.11 -34.58 -71.73
CA GLU A 191 3.70 -33.93 -72.90
C GLU A 191 4.06 -34.95 -74.00
N GLU A 192 4.68 -36.08 -73.62
CA GLU A 192 4.96 -37.19 -74.53
C GLU A 192 3.67 -37.75 -75.15
N LYS A 193 2.63 -37.98 -74.34
CA LYS A 193 1.32 -38.41 -74.83
C LYS A 193 0.73 -37.40 -75.83
N ALA A 194 0.88 -36.10 -75.58
CA ALA A 194 0.41 -35.06 -76.50
C ALA A 194 1.23 -35.05 -77.81
N VAL A 195 2.54 -35.26 -77.76
CA VAL A 195 3.40 -35.42 -78.95
C VAL A 195 3.00 -36.65 -79.76
N LEU A 196 2.82 -37.80 -79.10
CA LEU A 196 2.41 -39.03 -79.76
C LEU A 196 1.03 -38.90 -80.40
N GLY A 197 0.09 -38.24 -79.70
CA GLY A 197 -1.23 -37.89 -80.23
C GLY A 197 -1.14 -37.03 -81.50
N ARG A 198 -0.25 -36.02 -81.52
CA ARG A 198 0.01 -35.22 -82.73
C ARG A 198 0.61 -36.03 -83.87
N LYS A 199 1.56 -36.94 -83.59
CA LYS A 199 2.15 -37.84 -84.59
C LYS A 199 1.11 -38.79 -85.20
N MET A 200 0.26 -39.40 -84.36
CA MET A 200 -0.83 -40.26 -84.82
C MET A 200 -1.82 -39.50 -85.72
N ALA A 201 -2.21 -38.28 -85.33
CA ALA A 201 -3.06 -37.44 -86.16
C ALA A 201 -2.42 -37.11 -87.51
N ALA A 202 -1.11 -36.82 -87.54
CA ALA A 202 -0.37 -36.57 -88.78
C ALA A 202 -0.36 -37.81 -89.69
N LEU A 203 -0.04 -38.99 -89.14
CA LEU A 203 -0.09 -40.25 -89.88
C LEU A 203 -1.50 -40.57 -90.40
N GLN A 204 -2.53 -40.25 -89.64
CA GLN A 204 -3.92 -40.43 -90.06
C GLN A 204 -4.30 -39.51 -91.22
N ILE A 205 -3.80 -38.27 -91.23
CA ILE A 205 -3.93 -37.33 -92.36
C ILE A 205 -3.17 -37.85 -93.59
N GLU A 206 -1.92 -38.30 -93.42
CA GLU A 206 -1.13 -38.89 -94.51
C GLU A 206 -1.79 -40.13 -95.10
N LEU A 207 -2.30 -41.04 -94.27
CA LEU A 207 -3.04 -42.23 -94.72
C LEU A 207 -4.31 -41.84 -95.48
N GLY A 208 -5.04 -40.82 -94.99
CA GLY A 208 -6.19 -40.25 -95.69
C GLY A 208 -5.83 -39.66 -97.05
N ALA A 209 -4.68 -38.97 -97.14
CA ALA A 209 -4.14 -38.44 -98.39
C ALA A 209 -3.72 -39.55 -99.35
N VAL A 210 -3.05 -40.62 -98.88
CA VAL A 210 -2.69 -41.80 -99.67
C VAL A 210 -3.95 -42.47 -100.22
N ALA A 211 -4.97 -42.68 -99.38
CA ALA A 211 -6.26 -43.22 -99.81
C ALA A 211 -6.95 -42.32 -100.86
N HIS A 212 -6.85 -40.99 -100.74
CA HIS A 212 -7.38 -40.06 -101.74
C HIS A 212 -6.57 -40.03 -103.04
N THR A 213 -5.24 -40.17 -102.98
CA THR A 213 -4.40 -40.30 -104.19
C THR A 213 -4.59 -41.65 -104.87
N GLN A 214 -4.84 -42.71 -104.11
CA GLN A 214 -5.16 -44.05 -104.61
C GLN A 214 -6.58 -44.11 -105.18
N ALA A 215 -7.53 -43.31 -104.65
CA ALA A 215 -8.85 -43.12 -105.25
C ALA A 215 -8.81 -42.24 -106.54
N ARG A 216 -7.75 -41.44 -106.73
CA ARG A 216 -7.54 -40.63 -107.95
C ARG A 216 -6.69 -41.32 -109.02
N GLN A 217 -5.86 -42.30 -108.64
CA GLN A 217 -5.28 -43.24 -109.60
C GLN A 217 -6.29 -44.34 -109.88
N GLU A 218 -7.06 -44.15 -110.94
CA GLU A 218 -7.53 -45.23 -111.79
C GLU A 218 -6.31 -46.05 -112.27
N LEU A 219 -5.76 -46.90 -111.40
CA LEU A 219 -4.94 -48.02 -111.78
C LEU A 219 -5.68 -49.26 -111.35
N GLN A 220 -6.14 -49.98 -112.38
CA GLN A 220 -6.55 -51.38 -112.36
C GLN A 220 -5.70 -52.14 -111.33
N ILE A 221 -6.23 -52.38 -110.13
CA ILE A 221 -5.68 -53.42 -109.27
C ILE A 221 -5.99 -54.72 -110.02
N PRO A 222 -4.98 -55.47 -110.49
CA PRO A 222 -5.23 -56.74 -111.16
C PRO A 222 -6.07 -57.60 -110.22
N THR A 223 -7.18 -58.15 -110.72
CA THR A 223 -8.14 -58.96 -109.97
C THR A 223 -7.46 -60.06 -109.12
N ASP A 224 -6.28 -60.51 -109.55
CA ASP A 224 -5.44 -61.49 -108.87
C ASP A 224 -4.86 -60.99 -107.53
N MET A 225 -4.55 -59.68 -107.37
CA MET A 225 -4.09 -59.11 -106.10
C MET A 225 -5.21 -58.93 -105.09
N ILE A 226 -6.45 -58.68 -105.54
CA ILE A 226 -7.63 -58.62 -104.66
C ILE A 226 -7.95 -60.03 -104.13
N GLY A 227 -7.79 -61.07 -104.96
CA GLY A 227 -7.89 -62.47 -104.53
C GLY A 227 -6.83 -62.85 -103.49
N PHE A 228 -5.59 -62.38 -103.67
CA PHE A 228 -4.49 -62.65 -102.72
C PHE A 228 -4.67 -61.92 -101.37
N LEU A 229 -5.10 -60.65 -101.39
CA LEU A 229 -5.45 -59.90 -100.18
C LEU A 229 -6.64 -60.53 -99.43
N GLY A 230 -7.62 -61.05 -100.18
CA GLY A 230 -8.71 -61.85 -99.62
C GLY A 230 -8.18 -63.09 -98.89
N GLN A 231 -7.25 -63.84 -99.48
CA GLN A 231 -6.63 -65.02 -98.84
C GLN A 231 -5.79 -64.66 -97.60
N ILE A 232 -5.06 -63.55 -97.61
CA ILE A 232 -4.29 -63.08 -96.44
C ILE A 232 -5.23 -62.66 -95.31
N LEU A 233 -6.31 -61.93 -95.61
CA LEU A 233 -7.28 -61.51 -94.60
C LEU A 233 -8.07 -62.69 -94.04
N SER A 234 -8.40 -63.69 -94.88
CA SER A 234 -9.00 -64.95 -94.42
C SER A 234 -8.04 -65.78 -93.55
N ARG A 235 -6.72 -65.65 -93.73
CA ARG A 235 -5.69 -66.29 -92.88
C ARG A 235 -5.19 -65.42 -91.73
N ARG A 236 -5.72 -64.20 -91.56
CA ARG A 236 -5.31 -63.26 -90.50
C ARG A 236 -5.44 -63.86 -89.11
N GLU A 237 -6.50 -64.62 -88.87
CA GLU A 237 -6.77 -65.27 -87.58
C GLU A 237 -5.78 -66.41 -87.29
N GLU A 238 -5.25 -67.05 -88.33
CA GLU A 238 -4.25 -68.12 -88.25
C GLU A 238 -2.82 -67.56 -88.08
N LEU A 239 -2.52 -66.43 -88.72
CA LEU A 239 -1.27 -65.68 -88.56
C LEU A 239 -1.16 -65.01 -87.18
N MET A 240 -2.25 -64.44 -86.66
CA MET A 240 -2.30 -63.91 -85.29
C MET A 240 -2.09 -65.03 -84.26
N ARG A 241 -2.64 -66.24 -84.49
CA ARG A 241 -2.35 -67.43 -83.67
C ARG A 241 -0.89 -67.91 -83.70
N LEU A 242 -0.14 -67.60 -84.74
CA LEU A 242 1.30 -67.94 -84.85
C LEU A 242 2.18 -66.93 -84.13
N LEU A 243 1.76 -65.66 -84.04
CA LEU A 243 2.41 -64.62 -83.25
C LEU A 243 2.13 -64.75 -81.75
N ASP A 244 0.97 -65.28 -81.37
CA ASP A 244 0.63 -65.61 -79.98
C ASP A 244 1.21 -66.96 -79.52
N LYS A 245 1.95 -67.69 -80.36
CA LYS A 245 2.70 -68.88 -79.96
C LYS A 245 4.06 -68.47 -79.35
N PRO A 246 4.30 -68.69 -78.05
CA PRO A 246 5.60 -68.42 -77.47
C PRO A 246 6.63 -69.38 -78.07
N SER A 247 7.67 -68.83 -78.72
CA SER A 247 8.83 -69.59 -79.16
C SER A 247 9.57 -70.15 -77.93
N MET A 248 9.27 -71.40 -77.60
CA MET A 248 10.03 -72.22 -76.66
C MET A 248 11.13 -72.95 -77.42
N THR A 249 12.37 -72.49 -77.25
CA THR A 249 13.58 -73.31 -77.34
C THR A 249 14.64 -72.78 -76.35
N GLN A 250 14.80 -73.52 -75.25
CA GLN A 250 15.93 -73.56 -74.29
C GLN A 250 17.24 -74.08 -74.96
N PRO A 251 18.42 -74.29 -74.29
CA PRO A 251 18.83 -74.10 -72.88
C PRO A 251 20.22 -73.40 -72.67
N GLY A 252 20.53 -72.96 -71.43
CA GLY A 252 21.86 -72.47 -71.07
C GLY A 252 22.03 -72.09 -69.59
N THR A 253 22.12 -73.12 -68.74
CA THR A 253 22.69 -73.18 -67.37
C THR A 253 23.48 -71.99 -66.82
N ASN A 254 23.03 -71.35 -65.73
CA ASN A 254 23.59 -71.42 -64.35
C ASN A 254 23.13 -70.26 -63.42
N PRO A 255 23.21 -70.42 -62.08
CA PRO A 255 22.13 -70.03 -61.16
C PRO A 255 22.41 -68.74 -60.36
N VAL A 256 21.33 -68.08 -59.90
CA VAL A 256 21.34 -67.11 -58.79
C VAL A 256 20.10 -67.36 -57.92
N PRO A 257 20.24 -67.45 -56.57
CA PRO A 257 19.20 -67.98 -55.71
C PRO A 257 18.15 -66.94 -55.28
N GLU A 258 16.99 -67.49 -54.92
CA GLU A 258 15.82 -66.86 -54.32
C GLU A 258 16.12 -65.79 -53.26
N GLN A 259 15.44 -64.65 -53.36
CA GLN A 259 14.82 -64.02 -52.18
C GLN A 259 13.45 -63.46 -52.56
N GLN A 260 12.45 -64.00 -51.86
CA GLN A 260 11.02 -63.75 -51.99
C GLN A 260 10.66 -62.34 -51.54
N LEU A 261 9.98 -61.58 -52.40
CA LEU A 261 9.14 -60.44 -52.01
C LEU A 261 7.69 -60.78 -52.39
N GLN A 262 6.98 -61.41 -51.45
CA GLN A 262 5.52 -61.48 -51.46
C GLN A 262 4.97 -60.11 -51.06
N ASN A 263 4.56 -59.33 -52.06
CA ASN A 263 3.60 -58.26 -51.87
C ASN A 263 2.21 -58.87 -51.82
N THR A 264 1.68 -59.02 -50.61
CA THR A 264 0.26 -59.29 -50.37
C THR A 264 -0.38 -57.97 -49.93
N ILE A 265 -1.20 -57.37 -50.81
CA ILE A 265 -2.20 -56.39 -50.40
C ILE A 265 -3.41 -57.18 -49.90
N PRO A 266 -3.97 -56.89 -48.71
CA PRO A 266 -5.36 -57.19 -48.44
C PRO A 266 -6.18 -55.90 -48.35
N VAL A 267 -7.18 -55.81 -49.22
CA VAL A 267 -8.40 -55.04 -49.00
C VAL A 267 -9.29 -55.87 -48.07
N THR A 268 -9.64 -55.34 -46.90
CA THR A 268 -10.75 -55.83 -46.08
C THR A 268 -11.52 -54.67 -45.45
N THR A 269 -12.72 -54.46 -45.98
CA THR A 269 -13.87 -53.92 -45.25
C THR A 269 -14.17 -54.80 -44.03
N GLY A 270 -14.29 -54.21 -42.85
CA GLY A 270 -14.70 -54.91 -41.64
C GLY A 270 -14.74 -54.00 -40.41
N ALA A 271 -15.95 -53.70 -39.94
CA ALA A 271 -16.24 -53.02 -38.70
C ALA A 271 -15.70 -53.79 -37.46
N ARG A 272 -15.07 -53.10 -36.50
CA ARG A 272 -15.19 -53.39 -35.05
C ARG A 272 -14.45 -52.39 -34.16
N THR A 273 -15.24 -51.77 -33.29
CA THR A 273 -14.98 -51.48 -31.86
C THR A 273 -13.56 -51.17 -31.39
N ILE A 274 -13.39 -49.93 -30.96
CA ILE A 274 -12.37 -49.44 -30.03
C ILE A 274 -12.63 -50.08 -28.64
N PRO A 275 -11.70 -50.87 -28.06
CA PRO A 275 -11.78 -51.28 -26.67
C PRO A 275 -11.05 -50.25 -25.80
N GLY A 276 -11.80 -49.56 -24.94
CA GLY A 276 -11.26 -48.89 -23.78
C GLY A 276 -10.74 -49.93 -22.76
N LYS A 277 -9.45 -49.85 -22.43
CA LYS A 277 -8.84 -50.39 -21.21
C LYS A 277 -8.04 -49.22 -20.62
N ASN A 278 -8.54 -48.50 -19.63
CA ASN A 278 -8.51 -48.86 -18.21
C ASN A 278 -7.14 -49.42 -17.79
N LEU A 279 -6.20 -48.50 -17.55
CA LEU A 279 -5.11 -48.69 -16.60
C LEU A 279 -5.46 -47.85 -15.36
N GLN A 280 -6.25 -48.47 -14.49
CA GLN A 280 -6.23 -48.20 -13.07
C GLN A 280 -4.90 -48.73 -12.53
N ASN A 281 -4.00 -47.82 -12.14
CA ASN A 281 -3.00 -48.12 -11.13
C ASN A 281 -3.37 -47.37 -9.85
N THR A 282 -4.18 -48.08 -9.07
CA THR A 282 -4.18 -48.20 -7.62
C THR A 282 -3.02 -47.50 -6.90
N ILE A 283 -3.33 -46.36 -6.28
CA ILE A 283 -2.64 -45.92 -5.06
C ILE A 283 -3.43 -46.53 -3.90
N THR A 284 -2.91 -47.62 -3.35
CA THR A 284 -3.30 -48.15 -2.04
C THR A 284 -2.67 -47.27 -0.97
N VAL A 285 -3.42 -46.28 -0.48
CA VAL A 285 -3.18 -45.70 0.86
C VAL A 285 -3.98 -46.55 1.83
N ALA A 286 -3.25 -47.13 2.79
CA ALA A 286 -3.81 -47.89 3.89
C ALA A 286 -4.77 -47.04 4.73
N THR A 287 -5.94 -47.59 4.97
CA THR A 287 -6.92 -47.15 5.96
C THR A 287 -6.38 -47.45 7.36
N SER A 288 -6.35 -46.45 8.24
CA SER A 288 -6.81 -46.64 9.62
C SER A 288 -7.37 -45.33 10.20
N ASN A 289 -8.65 -45.42 10.54
CA ASN A 289 -9.33 -44.84 11.70
C ASN A 289 -9.53 -43.31 11.75
N SER A 290 -10.73 -42.85 11.37
CA SER A 290 -11.56 -42.01 12.25
C SER A 290 -13.04 -42.00 11.79
N PRO A 291 -14.01 -42.02 12.73
CA PRO A 291 -15.43 -42.05 12.43
C PRO A 291 -16.01 -40.65 12.20
N THR A 292 -17.04 -40.62 11.35
CA THR A 292 -18.30 -39.87 11.42
C THR A 292 -18.38 -38.66 12.37
N LEU A 293 -18.72 -37.47 11.85
CA LEU A 293 -19.99 -36.76 12.14
C LEU A 293 -20.04 -35.34 11.53
N GLU A 294 -21.19 -35.08 10.90
CA GLU A 294 -21.94 -33.82 10.81
C GLU A 294 -21.35 -32.52 10.23
N LEU A 295 -21.79 -32.32 9.00
CA LEU A 295 -22.32 -31.09 8.43
C LEU A 295 -23.05 -30.16 9.44
N LYS A 296 -22.52 -28.96 9.69
CA LYS A 296 -23.34 -27.79 10.01
C LYS A 296 -22.72 -26.50 9.48
N ARG A 297 -23.51 -25.82 8.66
CA ARG A 297 -23.27 -24.49 8.08
C ARG A 297 -23.08 -23.44 9.18
N HIS A 298 -22.18 -22.50 8.96
CA HIS A 298 -22.34 -21.12 9.44
C HIS A 298 -21.73 -20.13 8.44
N ASP A 299 -22.48 -19.07 8.22
CA ASP A 299 -22.29 -17.98 7.28
C ASP A 299 -21.12 -17.02 7.62
N GLU A 300 -20.72 -16.26 6.59
CA GLU A 300 -20.40 -14.83 6.63
C GLU A 300 -19.23 -14.33 7.50
N VAL A 301 -18.06 -14.05 6.87
CA VAL A 301 -17.22 -12.86 7.17
C VAL A 301 -16.42 -12.39 5.94
N ALA A 302 -16.65 -11.12 5.58
CA ALA A 302 -15.87 -10.08 4.86
C ALA A 302 -14.58 -10.40 4.03
N PRO A 303 -14.36 -9.66 2.92
CA PRO A 303 -13.19 -9.82 2.05
C PRO A 303 -11.91 -9.20 2.65
N LEU A 304 -10.83 -9.98 2.60
CA LEU A 304 -9.47 -9.59 2.99
C LEU A 304 -8.99 -8.34 2.22
N SER A 305 -8.62 -7.32 2.98
CA SER A 305 -7.86 -6.17 2.50
C SER A 305 -6.45 -6.60 2.08
N THR A 306 -6.08 -6.20 0.86
CA THR A 306 -4.74 -6.33 0.28
C THR A 306 -3.73 -5.52 1.09
N SER A 307 -2.85 -6.21 1.82
CA SER A 307 -1.73 -5.59 2.50
C SER A 307 -0.63 -5.22 1.48
N ILE A 308 -0.46 -3.92 1.26
CA ILE A 308 0.61 -3.37 0.43
C ILE A 308 1.88 -3.27 1.27
N VAL A 309 2.90 -3.98 0.80
CA VAL A 309 4.28 -4.02 1.28
C VAL A 309 4.86 -2.61 1.47
N ARG A 310 5.19 -2.25 2.71
CA ARG A 310 5.90 -1.00 3.06
C ARG A 310 7.41 -1.23 2.91
N ARG A 311 8.01 -0.73 1.81
CA ARG A 311 9.46 -0.47 1.72
C ARG A 311 9.76 0.99 2.06
N THR A 312 10.71 1.21 2.95
CA THR A 312 11.22 2.52 3.38
C THR A 312 12.42 2.94 2.53
N LEU A 313 12.29 4.05 1.79
CA LEU A 313 13.39 4.79 1.14
C LEU A 313 13.32 6.28 1.55
N PRO A 314 14.45 7.02 1.49
CA PRO A 314 14.59 8.33 2.12
C PRO A 314 13.84 9.45 1.39
N ALA A 315 13.52 10.49 2.15
CA ALA A 315 12.60 11.56 1.80
C ALA A 315 13.27 12.68 0.99
N THR A 316 12.87 12.80 -0.26
CA THR A 316 12.97 14.04 -1.04
C THR A 316 11.65 14.23 -1.80
N ASN A 317 11.34 15.45 -2.23
CA ASN A 317 10.09 15.90 -2.87
C ASN A 317 9.49 14.99 -3.98
N HIS A 318 10.25 14.02 -4.47
CA HIS A 318 9.77 12.96 -5.37
C HIS A 318 8.65 12.12 -4.72
N GLN A 319 8.65 11.95 -3.39
CA GLN A 319 7.63 11.14 -2.71
C GLN A 319 6.19 11.65 -2.87
N ILE A 320 5.94 12.96 -2.91
CA ILE A 320 4.55 13.47 -3.03
C ILE A 320 4.02 13.25 -4.43
N SER A 321 4.84 13.51 -5.44
CA SER A 321 4.45 13.31 -6.84
C SER A 321 4.16 11.83 -7.11
N ASP A 322 5.00 10.94 -6.57
CA ASP A 322 4.80 9.50 -6.66
C ASP A 322 3.56 9.04 -5.89
N LEU A 323 3.35 9.54 -4.67
CA LEU A 323 2.15 9.28 -3.87
C LEU A 323 0.89 9.78 -4.60
N PHE A 324 0.93 10.97 -5.16
CA PHE A 324 -0.16 11.56 -5.93
C PHE A 324 -0.49 10.70 -7.16
N ASN A 325 0.52 10.27 -7.91
CA ASN A 325 0.33 9.40 -9.07
C ASN A 325 -0.19 8.02 -8.69
N MET A 326 0.20 7.49 -7.53
CA MET A 326 -0.31 6.23 -6.98
C MET A 326 -1.80 6.37 -6.62
N PHE A 327 -2.17 7.39 -5.85
CA PHE A 327 -3.57 7.65 -5.47
C PHE A 327 -4.43 8.00 -6.68
N ARG A 328 -3.91 8.75 -7.65
CA ARG A 328 -4.59 9.02 -8.92
C ARG A 328 -4.90 7.74 -9.67
N ARG A 329 -3.93 6.82 -9.81
CA ARG A 329 -4.15 5.52 -10.45
C ARG A 329 -5.19 4.70 -9.69
N ARG A 330 -5.10 4.63 -8.37
CA ARG A 330 -6.06 3.91 -7.51
C ARG A 330 -7.48 4.45 -7.64
N TYR A 331 -7.65 5.76 -7.71
CA TYR A 331 -8.96 6.39 -7.92
C TYR A 331 -9.56 6.05 -9.30
N MET A 332 -8.72 6.03 -10.34
CA MET A 332 -9.17 5.71 -11.70
C MET A 332 -9.55 4.23 -11.86
N THR A 333 -8.84 3.32 -11.19
CA THR A 333 -9.15 1.89 -11.26
C THR A 333 -10.32 1.51 -10.37
N ASN A 334 -10.40 2.08 -9.16
CA ASN A 334 -11.41 1.75 -8.16
C ASN A 334 -11.87 3.03 -7.43
N PRO A 335 -12.88 3.75 -7.95
CA PRO A 335 -13.36 4.96 -7.32
C PRO A 335 -13.92 4.67 -5.91
N PRO A 336 -13.47 5.41 -4.89
CA PRO A 336 -13.89 5.20 -3.50
C PRO A 336 -15.36 5.62 -3.32
N ARG A 337 -16.03 5.02 -2.33
CA ARG A 337 -17.41 5.43 -1.94
C ARG A 337 -17.46 6.82 -1.32
N SER A 338 -16.35 7.30 -0.77
CA SER A 338 -16.24 8.62 -0.14
C SER A 338 -14.94 9.29 -0.56
N ASP A 339 -15.06 10.35 -1.35
CA ASP A 339 -13.92 11.17 -1.78
C ASP A 339 -13.18 11.78 -0.58
N VAL A 340 -13.91 12.21 0.45
CA VAL A 340 -13.33 12.80 1.67
C VAL A 340 -12.47 11.80 2.43
N ALA A 341 -12.94 10.55 2.61
CA ALA A 341 -12.16 9.51 3.27
C ALA A 341 -10.88 9.19 2.47
N PHE A 342 -10.99 9.17 1.14
CA PHE A 342 -9.86 8.93 0.26
C PHE A 342 -8.83 10.06 0.28
N ILE A 343 -9.28 11.32 0.34
CA ILE A 343 -8.39 12.48 0.51
C ILE A 343 -7.67 12.41 1.87
N TRP A 344 -8.35 12.01 2.94
CA TRP A 344 -7.71 11.79 4.23
C TRP A 344 -6.68 10.67 4.21
N GLU A 345 -6.94 9.58 3.48
CA GLU A 345 -5.97 8.50 3.28
C GLU A 345 -4.71 9.01 2.54
N PHE A 346 -4.89 9.87 1.54
CA PHE A 346 -3.77 10.54 0.86
C PHE A 346 -2.97 11.43 1.83
N LEU A 347 -3.64 12.34 2.56
CA LEU A 347 -2.99 13.26 3.51
C LEU A 347 -2.29 12.51 4.66
N GLY A 348 -2.88 11.40 5.13
CA GLY A 348 -2.30 10.54 6.17
C GLY A 348 -1.12 9.69 5.69
N SER A 349 -1.00 9.47 4.37
CA SER A 349 0.13 8.77 3.77
C SER A 349 1.38 9.64 3.61
N ILE A 350 1.26 10.96 3.79
CA ILE A 350 2.38 11.89 3.79
C ILE A 350 3.13 11.72 5.11
N LYS A 351 4.35 11.17 5.04
CA LYS A 351 5.16 10.85 6.24
C LYS A 351 5.66 12.09 6.98
N THR A 352 5.98 13.15 6.25
CA THR A 352 6.52 14.40 6.80
C THR A 352 5.39 15.25 7.35
N THR A 353 5.33 15.42 8.67
CA THR A 353 4.25 16.16 9.34
C THR A 353 4.15 17.60 8.85
N GLY A 354 5.27 18.35 8.80
CA GLY A 354 5.26 19.74 8.34
C GLY A 354 4.81 19.93 6.88
N LEU A 355 5.07 18.94 6.03
CA LEU A 355 4.60 18.96 4.65
C LEU A 355 3.09 18.72 4.54
N SER A 356 2.56 17.79 5.36
CA SER A 356 1.13 17.55 5.45
C SER A 356 0.41 18.79 5.99
N GLU A 357 0.97 19.42 7.02
CA GLU A 357 0.49 20.70 7.57
C GLU A 357 0.48 21.80 6.51
N HIS A 358 1.59 22.02 5.80
CA HIS A 358 1.68 23.02 4.74
C HIS A 358 0.64 22.80 3.63
N ILE A 359 0.43 21.55 3.21
CA ILE A 359 -0.61 21.22 2.22
C ILE A 359 -1.99 21.50 2.79
N GLN A 360 -2.27 21.14 4.04
CA GLN A 360 -3.55 21.40 4.70
C GLN A 360 -3.83 22.91 4.81
N GLU A 361 -2.84 23.71 5.19
CA GLU A 361 -2.94 25.18 5.26
C GLU A 361 -3.10 25.83 3.89
N SER A 362 -2.36 25.36 2.89
CA SER A 362 -2.49 25.83 1.51
C SER A 362 -3.88 25.53 0.94
N LEU A 363 -4.45 24.37 1.27
CA LEU A 363 -5.81 24.01 0.84
C LEU A 363 -6.87 24.91 1.47
N MET A 364 -6.73 25.32 2.73
CA MET A 364 -7.63 26.32 3.34
C MET A 364 -7.61 27.64 2.56
N THR A 365 -6.45 28.02 2.03
CA THR A 365 -6.28 29.27 1.28
C THR A 365 -6.85 29.17 -0.14
N ILE A 366 -6.68 28.02 -0.81
CA ILE A 366 -7.06 27.84 -2.22
C ILE A 366 -8.56 27.51 -2.38
N ILE A 367 -9.15 26.79 -1.43
CA ILE A 367 -10.55 26.33 -1.47
C ILE A 367 -11.27 26.52 -0.11
N PRO A 368 -11.39 27.76 0.40
CA PRO A 368 -11.94 28.03 1.73
C PRO A 368 -13.38 27.54 1.92
N ASP A 369 -14.19 27.50 0.85
CA ASP A 369 -15.58 27.04 0.91
C ASP A 369 -15.72 25.53 1.20
N LEU A 370 -14.66 24.76 0.93
CA LEU A 370 -14.65 23.30 1.04
C LEU A 370 -13.71 22.79 2.14
N VAL A 371 -12.86 23.66 2.68
CA VAL A 371 -11.87 23.32 3.70
C VAL A 371 -11.89 24.36 4.80
N ALA A 372 -12.33 23.97 5.99
CA ALA A 372 -12.42 24.85 7.15
C ALA A 372 -11.33 24.52 8.18
N LYS A 373 -10.84 25.54 8.90
CA LYS A 373 -9.95 25.31 10.04
C LYS A 373 -10.72 24.60 11.17
N LYS A 374 -10.16 23.53 11.71
CA LYS A 374 -10.73 22.84 12.87
C LYS A 374 -10.63 23.80 14.08
N ARG A 375 -11.77 24.31 14.56
CA ARG A 375 -11.83 25.13 15.78
C ARG A 375 -11.64 24.19 16.98
N ASP A 376 -10.59 24.41 17.75
CA ASP A 376 -10.11 23.54 18.82
C ASP A 376 -11.20 22.97 19.74
N LEU A 377 -11.28 21.64 19.78
CA LEU A 377 -11.84 20.89 20.90
C LEU A 377 -10.91 19.70 21.18
N ARG A 378 -10.00 19.93 22.13
CA ARG A 378 -9.04 19.00 22.74
C ARG A 378 -7.84 18.54 21.88
N PRO A 379 -6.65 18.44 22.49
CA PRO A 379 -5.47 17.84 21.88
C PRO A 379 -5.67 16.33 21.80
N ARG A 380 -6.31 15.86 20.74
CA ARG A 380 -6.18 14.48 20.28
C ARG A 380 -5.07 14.43 19.25
N THR A 381 -4.30 13.36 19.30
CA THR A 381 -3.09 12.99 18.56
C THR A 381 -3.21 12.96 17.03
N ASP A 382 -4.19 13.64 16.45
CA ASP A 382 -4.56 13.51 15.06
C ASP A 382 -3.90 14.60 14.23
N LYS A 383 -3.17 14.18 13.19
CA LYS A 383 -2.47 15.01 12.18
C LYS A 383 -3.44 15.83 11.29
N GLN A 384 -4.60 16.21 11.80
CA GLN A 384 -5.73 16.80 11.08
C GLN A 384 -5.99 18.23 11.58
N HIS A 385 -5.45 19.22 10.87
CA HIS A 385 -5.58 20.65 11.18
C HIS A 385 -6.82 21.28 10.50
N ILE A 386 -7.39 20.57 9.52
CA ILE A 386 -8.51 21.02 8.70
C ILE A 386 -9.71 20.08 8.79
N LEU A 387 -10.90 20.61 8.47
CA LEU A 387 -12.12 19.86 8.24
C LEU A 387 -12.45 19.93 6.74
N LEU A 388 -12.63 18.76 6.13
CA LEU A 388 -13.02 18.65 4.72
C LEU A 388 -14.54 18.59 4.61
N SER A 389 -15.13 19.46 3.79
CA SER A 389 -16.55 19.42 3.46
C SER A 389 -16.90 18.12 2.72
N PRO A 390 -18.06 17.50 2.99
CA PRO A 390 -18.53 16.32 2.24
C PRO A 390 -18.73 16.58 0.74
N ARG A 391 -18.79 17.85 0.33
CA ARG A 391 -18.86 18.27 -1.09
C ARG A 391 -17.50 18.29 -1.80
N LEU A 392 -16.40 18.10 -1.06
CA LEU A 392 -15.08 18.08 -1.65
C LEU A 392 -14.86 16.78 -2.42
N THR A 393 -14.79 16.89 -3.75
CA THR A 393 -14.52 15.76 -4.63
C THR A 393 -13.03 15.65 -4.95
N TRP A 394 -12.58 14.43 -5.27
CA TRP A 394 -11.18 14.18 -5.64
C TRP A 394 -10.69 15.06 -6.81
N PRO A 395 -11.47 15.27 -7.91
CA PRO A 395 -11.03 16.15 -9.00
C PRO A 395 -10.86 17.63 -8.60
N VAL A 396 -11.66 18.12 -7.65
CA VAL A 396 -11.52 19.49 -7.11
C VAL A 396 -10.28 19.58 -6.24
N PHE A 397 -10.07 18.58 -5.36
CA PHE A 397 -8.85 18.46 -4.56
C PHE A 397 -7.59 18.40 -5.44
N GLN A 398 -7.58 17.60 -6.52
CA GLN A 398 -6.46 17.53 -7.45
C GLN A 398 -6.13 18.88 -8.10
N ARG A 399 -7.16 19.65 -8.49
CA ARG A 399 -6.97 20.99 -9.04
C ARG A 399 -6.39 21.96 -8.02
N ALA A 400 -6.85 21.88 -6.78
CA ALA A 400 -6.30 22.68 -5.69
C ALA A 400 -4.84 22.29 -5.38
N LEU A 401 -4.54 20.99 -5.31
CA LEU A 401 -3.19 20.49 -5.02
C LEU A 401 -2.16 20.90 -6.07
N LYS A 402 -2.54 20.97 -7.37
CA LYS A 402 -1.67 21.50 -8.43
C LYS A 402 -1.32 22.98 -8.25
N LYS A 403 -2.18 23.74 -7.58
CA LYS A 403 -1.95 25.17 -7.26
C LYS A 403 -1.10 25.36 -6.01
N VAL A 404 -0.99 24.34 -5.15
CA VAL A 404 -0.09 24.37 -3.99
C VAL A 404 1.35 24.40 -4.53
N SER A 405 2.02 25.53 -4.39
CA SER A 405 3.40 25.68 -4.83
C SER A 405 4.33 24.86 -3.93
N LEU A 406 4.59 23.62 -4.32
CA LEU A 406 5.57 22.75 -3.65
C LEU A 406 7.00 23.33 -3.66
N ARG A 407 7.24 24.44 -4.36
CA ARG A 407 8.52 25.17 -4.36
C ARG A 407 8.76 25.98 -3.10
N SER A 408 7.70 26.34 -2.35
CA SER A 408 7.82 27.15 -1.12
C SER A 408 8.35 26.37 0.10
N ILE A 409 8.54 25.05 -0.03
CA ILE A 409 8.89 24.14 1.08
C ILE A 409 10.41 23.89 1.14
N LYS A 410 11.21 24.56 0.30
CA LYS A 410 12.68 24.46 0.39
C LYS A 410 13.30 25.40 1.43
N ASP A 411 12.54 26.36 1.95
CA ASP A 411 13.06 27.44 2.80
C ASP A 411 12.64 27.30 4.29
N HIS A 412 12.07 26.15 4.67
CA HIS A 412 11.77 25.72 6.03
C HIS A 412 12.25 24.29 6.23
#